data_AF-A0A9D2VFC6-F1
#
_entry.id   AF-A0A9D2VFC6-F1
#
_cell.length_a   1.000
_cell.length_b   1.000
_cell.length_c   1.000
_cell.angle_alpha   90.00
_cell.angle_beta   90.00
_cell.angle_gamma   90.00
#
_symmetry.space_group_name_H-M   'P 1'
#
loop_
_entity.id
_entity.type
_entity.pdbx_description
1 polymer ?
#
loop_
_entity_poly.entity_id
_entity_poly.type
_entity_poly.pdbx_seq_one_letter_code
_entity_poly.pdbx_strand_id
1 'polypeptide(L)'
;MSIFPSRTLYTVLKKYMVLYGGLVDNPEQLRYALLDHNEIIDFAQSKLDILIDADAAKRISEVGIEWLAYATLHPQDPQGFAPKAQAKLEP
;
A
#
# COMPACT_ATOMS: atom_id res chain seq x y z
N MET A 1 -13.43 -0.40 -22.71
CA MET A 1 -13.12 -0.89 -21.36
C MET A 1 -12.37 0.22 -20.64
N SER A 2 -12.97 0.83 -19.63
CA SER A 2 -12.31 1.88 -18.84
C SER A 2 -11.06 1.32 -18.17
N ILE A 3 -9.88 1.74 -18.63
CA ILE A 3 -8.56 1.34 -18.12
C ILE A 3 -8.18 2.20 -16.90
N PHE A 4 -9.18 2.67 -16.14
CA PHE A 4 -8.91 3.40 -14.91
C PHE A 4 -8.63 2.34 -13.84
N PRO A 5 -7.44 2.33 -13.22
CA PRO A 5 -7.22 1.50 -12.04
C PRO A 5 -8.33 1.84 -11.04
N SER A 6 -8.97 0.81 -10.50
CA SER A 6 -10.04 0.95 -9.52
C SER A 6 -9.58 1.89 -8.41
N ARG A 7 -10.35 2.96 -8.16
CA ARG A 7 -10.05 3.97 -7.13
C ARG A 7 -10.30 3.38 -5.74
N THR A 8 -9.39 2.52 -5.28
CA THR A 8 -9.53 1.78 -4.04
C THR A 8 -8.31 1.93 -3.15
N LEU A 9 -8.48 1.63 -1.85
CA LEU A 9 -7.39 1.65 -0.88
C LEU A 9 -6.28 0.66 -1.26
N TYR A 10 -6.63 -0.48 -1.85
CA TYR A 10 -5.65 -1.43 -2.35
C TYR A 10 -4.81 -0.86 -3.50
N THR A 11 -5.43 -0.13 -4.43
CA THR A 11 -4.69 0.59 -5.49
C THR A 11 -3.74 1.63 -4.90
N VAL A 12 -4.17 2.38 -3.88
CA VAL A 12 -3.30 3.34 -3.17
C VAL A 12 -2.08 2.61 -2.59
N LEU A 13 -2.30 1.56 -1.80
CA LEU A 13 -1.23 0.78 -1.19
C LEU A 13 -0.25 0.23 -2.24
N LYS A 14 -0.75 -0.43 -3.28
CA LYS A 14 0.10 -1.03 -4.31
C LYS A 14 0.96 0.00 -5.04
N LYS A 15 0.40 1.18 -5.34
CA LYS A 15 1.13 2.28 -6.00
C LYS A 15 2.13 2.93 -5.05
N TYR A 16 1.77 3.08 -3.77
CA TYR A 16 2.65 3.61 -2.74
C TYR A 16 3.89 2.73 -2.57
N MET A 17 3.71 1.41 -2.49
CA MET A 17 4.83 0.46 -2.37
C MET A 17 5.75 0.43 -3.59
N VAL A 18 5.26 0.76 -4.78
CA VAL A 18 6.11 0.89 -5.98
C VAL A 18 6.96 2.16 -5.93
N LEU A 19 6.48 3.24 -5.30
CA LEU A 19 7.19 4.53 -5.22
C LEU A 19 8.48 4.45 -4.39
N TYR A 20 8.47 3.73 -3.26
CA TYR A 20 9.60 3.67 -2.32
C TYR A 20 10.60 2.54 -2.60
N GLY A 21 10.52 1.91 -3.76
CA GLY A 21 11.26 0.69 -4.07
C GLY A 21 10.47 -0.53 -3.64
N GLY A 22 10.51 -1.58 -4.46
CA GLY A 22 9.71 -2.78 -4.24
C GLY A 22 9.89 -3.36 -2.84
N LEU A 23 8.93 -4.18 -2.42
CA LEU A 23 8.84 -4.81 -1.09
C LEU A 23 10.15 -5.36 -0.51
N VAL A 24 11.07 -5.80 -1.37
CA VAL A 24 12.32 -6.48 -0.98
C VAL A 24 13.54 -5.57 -1.12
N ASP A 25 13.49 -4.54 -1.97
CA ASP A 25 14.65 -3.73 -2.31
C ASP A 25 15.00 -2.73 -1.22
N ASN A 26 13.99 -2.05 -0.65
CA ASN A 26 14.16 -1.03 0.39
C ASN A 26 13.09 -1.15 1.50
N PRO A 27 13.08 -2.26 2.28
CA PRO A 27 12.02 -2.52 3.24
C PRO A 27 11.95 -1.50 4.37
N GLU A 28 13.09 -0.99 4.86
CA GLU A 28 13.10 0.03 5.93
C GLU A 28 12.53 1.37 5.46
N GLN A 29 12.90 1.83 4.27
CA GLN A 29 12.37 3.07 3.72
C GLN A 29 10.86 2.98 3.50
N LEU A 30 10.39 1.87 2.92
CA LEU A 30 8.96 1.62 2.74
C LEU A 30 8.23 1.53 4.09
N ARG A 31 8.85 0.93 5.11
CA ARG A 31 8.30 0.90 6.47
C ARG A 31 8.11 2.31 7.04
N TYR A 32 9.12 3.17 6.94
CA TYR A 32 9.00 4.55 7.45
C TYR A 32 7.94 5.34 6.69
N ALA A 33 7.90 5.23 5.36
CA ALA A 33 6.88 5.89 4.54
C ALA A 33 5.46 5.41 4.87
N LEU A 34 5.28 4.12 5.21
CA LEU A 34 3.98 3.57 5.61
C LEU A 34 3.52 4.09 6.98
N LEU A 35 4.43 4.53 7.85
CA LEU A 35 4.08 5.10 9.15
C LEU A 35 3.64 6.58 9.07
N ASP A 36 3.91 7.26 7.96
CA ASP A 36 3.43 8.62 7.72
C ASP A 36 2.05 8.61 7.05
N HIS A 37 1.00 8.66 7.88
CA HIS A 37 -0.38 8.62 7.39
C HIS A 37 -0.77 9.86 6.60
N ASN A 38 -0.16 11.02 6.87
CA ASN A 38 -0.43 12.24 6.11
C ASN A 38 0.15 12.12 4.70
N GLU A 39 1.37 11.57 4.58
CA GLU A 39 1.98 11.31 3.28
C GLU A 39 1.15 10.34 2.43
N ILE A 40 0.53 9.31 3.05
CA ILE A 40 -0.39 8.39 2.36
C ILE A 40 -1.63 9.13 1.83
N ILE A 41 -2.23 10.03 2.62
CA ILE A 41 -3.38 10.85 2.21
C ILE A 41 -2.99 11.77 1.05
N ASP A 42 -1.90 12.51 1.22
CA ASP A 42 -1.38 13.44 0.22
C ASP A 42 -1.01 12.72 -1.07
N PHE A 43 -0.43 11.53 -0.99
CA PHE A 43 -0.12 10.70 -2.15
C PHE A 43 -1.40 10.25 -2.87
N ALA A 44 -2.38 9.73 -2.13
CA ALA A 44 -3.65 9.27 -2.70
C ALA A 44 -4.35 10.40 -3.47
N GLN A 45 -4.40 11.60 -2.88
CA GLN A 45 -5.01 12.76 -3.53
C GLN A 45 -4.16 13.29 -4.70
N SER A 46 -2.88 13.57 -4.47
CA SER A 46 -2.03 14.28 -5.44
C SER A 46 -1.55 13.41 -6.62
N LYS A 47 -1.38 12.10 -6.41
CA LYS A 47 -0.85 11.19 -7.45
C LYS A 47 -1.93 10.33 -8.09
N LEU A 48 -2.99 10.01 -7.35
CA LEU A 48 -4.00 9.04 -7.80
C LEU A 48 -5.40 9.65 -7.96
N ASP A 49 -5.63 10.90 -7.52
CA ASP A 49 -6.96 11.52 -7.49
C ASP A 49 -7.98 10.68 -6.69
N ILE A 50 -7.54 10.16 -5.54
CA ILE A 50 -8.34 9.37 -4.60
C ILE A 50 -8.37 10.11 -3.26
N LEU A 51 -9.56 10.52 -2.83
CA LEU A 51 -9.79 11.09 -1.51
C LEU A 51 -9.96 9.97 -0.49
N ILE A 52 -9.12 9.97 0.54
CA ILE A 52 -9.17 9.03 1.66
C ILE A 52 -9.11 9.82 2.98
N ASP A 53 -9.73 9.31 4.03
CA ASP A 53 -9.65 9.87 5.37
C ASP A 53 -8.50 9.25 6.18
N ALA A 54 -8.30 9.76 7.40
CA ALA A 54 -7.27 9.27 8.31
C ALA A 54 -7.46 7.79 8.68
N ASP A 55 -8.70 7.31 8.80
CA ASP A 55 -8.97 5.90 9.11
C ASP A 55 -8.60 4.96 7.95
N ALA A 56 -8.87 5.39 6.72
CA ALA A 56 -8.47 4.68 5.51
C ALA A 56 -6.94 4.67 5.34
N ALA A 57 -6.27 5.81 5.59
CA ALA A 57 -4.81 5.90 5.56
C ALA A 57 -4.16 4.99 6.61
N LYS A 58 -4.73 4.96 7.83
CA LYS A 58 -4.29 4.05 8.89
C LYS A 58 -4.44 2.57 8.49
N ARG A 59 -5.55 2.18 7.88
CA ARG A 59 -5.72 0.80 7.36
C ARG A 59 -4.71 0.47 6.26
N ILE A 60 -4.45 1.39 5.34
CA ILE A 60 -3.41 1.22 4.31
C ILE A 60 -2.05 0.99 4.96
N SER A 61 -1.69 1.82 5.94
CA SER A 61 -0.47 1.66 6.73
C SER A 61 -0.37 0.28 7.38
N GLU A 62 -1.38 -0.12 8.15
CA GLU A 62 -1.40 -1.41 8.87
C GLU A 62 -1.24 -2.59 7.90
N VAL A 63 -2.02 -2.60 6.81
CA VAL A 63 -1.96 -3.67 5.79
C VAL A 63 -0.63 -3.66 5.04
N GLY A 64 -0.08 -2.49 4.73
CA GLY A 64 1.23 -2.35 4.09
C GLY A 64 2.36 -2.89 4.96
N ILE A 65 2.32 -2.62 6.27
CA ILE A 65 3.30 -3.15 7.24
C ILE A 65 3.21 -4.67 7.35
N GLU A 66 1.99 -5.23 7.39
CA GLU A 66 1.82 -6.68 7.37
C GLU A 66 2.34 -7.31 6.07
N TRP A 67 2.10 -6.67 4.93
CA TRP A 67 2.62 -7.13 3.65
C TRP A 67 4.15 -7.10 3.64
N LEU A 68 4.75 -6.03 4.15
CA LEU A 68 6.20 -5.93 4.27
C LEU A 68 6.79 -7.04 5.17
N ALA A 69 6.14 -7.33 6.30
CA ALA A 69 6.54 -8.41 7.18
C ALA A 69 6.44 -9.77 6.48
N TYR A 70 5.36 -10.00 5.71
CA TYR A 70 5.22 -11.20 4.90
C TYR A 70 6.32 -11.33 3.84
N ALA A 71 6.59 -10.25 3.10
CA ALA A 71 7.59 -10.22 2.03
C ALA A 71 9.01 -10.48 2.55
N THR A 72 9.32 -9.97 3.76
CA THR A 72 10.59 -10.26 4.44
C THR A 72 10.75 -11.76 4.74
N LEU A 73 9.66 -12.45 5.08
CA LEU A 73 9.66 -13.90 5.34
C LEU A 73 9.57 -14.74 4.06
N HIS A 74 9.06 -14.18 2.96
CA HIS A 74 8.83 -14.85 1.68
C HIS A 74 9.45 -14.05 0.53
N PRO A 75 10.77 -13.83 0.50
CA PRO A 75 11.41 -12.97 -0.51
C PRO A 75 11.28 -13.51 -1.94
N GLN A 76 11.07 -14.82 -2.11
CA GLN A 76 10.80 -15.47 -3.41
C GLN A 76 9.36 -15.29 -3.93
N ASP A 77 8.42 -14.93 -3.05
CA ASP A 77 7.03 -14.63 -3.41
C ASP A 77 6.45 -13.53 -2.52
N PRO A 78 6.96 -12.30 -2.62
CA PRO A 78 6.47 -11.20 -1.79
C PRO A 78 5.03 -10.82 -2.15
N GLN A 79 4.54 -11.22 -3.33
CA GLN A 79 3.18 -10.92 -3.79
C GLN A 79 2.13 -11.91 -3.26
N GLY A 80 2.53 -13.02 -2.62
CA GLY A 80 1.60 -14.00 -2.03
C GLY A 80 0.62 -13.42 -1.00
N PHE A 81 0.93 -12.26 -0.41
CA PHE A 81 0.02 -11.55 0.51
C PHE A 81 -1.01 -10.65 -0.19
N ALA A 82 -0.86 -10.38 -1.49
CA ALA A 82 -1.72 -9.46 -2.24
C ALA A 82 -3.23 -9.74 -2.10
N PRO A 83 -3.72 -11.01 -2.19
CA PRO A 83 -5.14 -11.30 -2.03
C PRO A 83 -5.66 -10.95 -0.62
N LYS A 84 -4.83 -11.19 0.41
CA LYS A 84 -5.17 -10.88 1.80
C LYS A 84 -5.15 -9.37 2.05
N ALA A 85 -4.19 -8.65 1.46
CA ALA A 85 -4.16 -7.19 1.52
C ALA A 85 -5.41 -6.57 0.90
N GLN A 86 -5.84 -7.06 -0.27
CA GLN A 86 -7.05 -6.58 -0.93
C GLN A 86 -8.28 -6.82 -0.05
N ALA A 87 -8.48 -8.04 0.46
CA ALA A 87 -9.63 -8.37 1.31
C ALA A 87 -9.69 -7.56 2.61
N LYS A 88 -8.55 -7.13 3.16
CA LYS A 88 -8.49 -6.27 4.35
C LYS A 88 -8.84 -4.81 4.06
N LEU A 89 -8.56 -4.34 2.85
CA LEU A 89 -8.76 -2.96 2.44
C LEU A 89 -10.11 -2.73 1.75
N GLU A 90 -10.72 -3.79 1.24
CA GLU A 90 -11.98 -3.79 0.48
C GLU A 90 -12.92 -4.90 1.02
N PRO A 91 -13.40 -4.79 2.28
CA PRO A 91 -14.35 -5.75 2.86
C PRO A 91 -15.76 -5.65 2.27
#